data_AF-A0AA36MVY2-F1
#
_entry.id   AF-A0AA36MVY2-F1
#
_cell.length_a   1.000
_cell.length_b   1.000
_cell.length_c   1.000
_cell.angle_alpha   90.00
_cell.angle_beta   90.00
_cell.angle_gamma   90.00
#
_symmetry.space_group_name_H-M   'P 1'
#
loop_
_entity.id
_entity.type
_entity.pdbx_description
1 polymer ?
#
loop_
_entity_poly.entity_id
_entity_poly.type
_entity_poly.pdbx_seq_one_letter_code
_entity_poly.pdbx_strand_id
1 'polypeptide(L)'
;EDLDDDDIDEDLTRDVRRRTEPRDARIAVSESICRKENLRPPMEHEIEFLLKDPKSYKTGQSVHSEARTLHGSFTFRLLVFPMGTEVTSPTGQLAAFVEAMQPPGCEDIRWAFEGVRYQITVVNWKDYRKSVSKQDNFTFTREHSDRGWHHGFVK
;
A
#
# COMPACT_ATOMS: atom_id res chain seq x y z
N GLU A 1 61.75 -45.25 38.95
CA GLU A 1 62.75 -44.38 39.57
C GLU A 1 62.75 -43.08 38.80
N ASP A 2 62.32 -41.93 39.29
CA ASP A 2 61.57 -41.52 40.47
C ASP A 2 60.94 -40.17 40.11
N LEU A 3 59.94 -39.78 40.88
CA LEU A 3 59.17 -38.54 40.80
C LEU A 3 60.05 -37.30 40.95
N ASP A 4 59.59 -36.15 40.46
CA ASP A 4 59.41 -34.97 41.31
C ASP A 4 58.46 -33.96 40.63
N ASP A 5 57.42 -33.62 41.39
CA ASP A 5 56.45 -32.55 41.20
C ASP A 5 57.09 -31.18 41.51
N ASP A 6 56.57 -30.09 40.91
CA ASP A 6 56.20 -28.86 41.66
C ASP A 6 55.61 -27.77 40.72
N ASP A 7 54.32 -27.50 40.99
CA ASP A 7 53.58 -26.23 41.01
C ASP A 7 53.88 -25.07 40.03
N ILE A 8 52.81 -24.54 39.41
CA ILE A 8 52.20 -23.22 39.75
C ILE A 8 51.09 -22.89 38.73
N ASP A 9 49.91 -22.55 39.27
CA ASP A 9 48.71 -22.05 38.60
C ASP A 9 48.95 -20.77 37.78
N GLU A 10 48.32 -20.64 36.60
CA GLU A 10 47.79 -19.34 36.17
C GLU A 10 46.59 -19.47 35.21
N ASP A 11 45.43 -19.15 35.80
CA ASP A 11 44.22 -18.60 35.23
C ASP A 11 44.32 -18.03 33.81
N LEU A 12 43.48 -18.52 32.88
CA LEU A 12 42.68 -17.65 32.00
C LEU A 12 41.46 -18.41 31.50
N THR A 13 40.38 -18.27 32.26
CA THR A 13 38.99 -18.56 31.90
C THR A 13 38.62 -18.12 30.45
N ARG A 14 38.53 -19.07 29.52
CA ARG A 14 37.83 -18.87 28.24
C ARG A 14 36.35 -19.17 28.39
N ASP A 15 35.65 -18.23 29.02
CA ASP A 15 34.20 -18.20 29.10
C ASP A 15 33.63 -17.83 27.70
N VAL A 16 33.51 -18.83 26.82
CA VAL A 16 32.81 -18.70 25.53
C VAL A 16 31.32 -18.59 25.83
N ARG A 17 30.90 -17.41 26.26
CA ARG A 17 29.49 -17.03 26.29
C ARG A 17 29.00 -16.97 24.85
N ARG A 18 28.44 -18.07 24.36
CA ARG A 18 27.47 -18.08 23.26
C ARG A 18 26.35 -17.12 23.65
N ARG A 19 26.46 -15.86 23.24
CA ARG A 19 25.32 -14.93 23.17
C ARG A 19 24.38 -15.46 22.10
N THR A 20 23.49 -16.35 22.51
CA THR A 20 22.27 -16.62 21.78
C THR A 20 21.41 -15.38 21.93
N GLU A 21 21.56 -14.43 21.01
CA GLU A 21 20.61 -13.31 20.87
C GLU A 21 19.21 -13.92 20.67
N PRO A 22 18.22 -13.64 21.54
CA PRO A 22 16.89 -14.18 21.36
C PRO A 22 16.31 -13.60 20.06
N ARG A 23 15.98 -14.50 19.12
CA ARG A 23 15.36 -14.18 17.82
C ARG A 23 14.06 -13.36 17.98
N ASP A 24 13.46 -13.38 19.16
CA ASP A 24 12.23 -12.66 19.47
C ASP A 24 12.39 -11.14 19.59
N ALA A 25 13.60 -10.63 19.87
CA ALA A 25 13.82 -9.19 20.00
C ALA A 25 13.77 -8.43 18.66
N ARG A 26 13.99 -9.12 17.53
CA ARG A 26 13.89 -8.51 16.18
C ARG A 26 12.45 -8.39 15.69
N ILE A 27 11.50 -9.09 16.32
CA ILE A 27 10.10 -9.16 15.89
C ILE A 27 9.25 -8.10 16.63
N ALA A 28 9.65 -7.67 17.82
CA ALA A 28 8.89 -6.72 18.64
C ALA A 28 9.01 -5.23 18.21
N VAL A 29 10.01 -4.86 17.41
CA VAL A 29 10.20 -3.46 16.96
C VAL A 29 9.25 -3.09 15.81
N SER A 30 8.67 -4.07 15.09
CA SER A 30 7.92 -3.78 13.86
C SER A 30 6.46 -3.35 14.06
N GLU A 31 5.81 -3.66 15.18
CA GLU A 31 4.38 -3.36 15.35
C GLU A 31 4.09 -1.89 15.72
N SER A 32 5.07 -1.15 16.20
CA SER A 32 4.84 0.22 16.73
C SER A 32 5.07 1.35 15.72
N ILE A 33 5.62 1.07 14.53
CA ILE A 33 6.11 2.11 13.60
C ILE A 33 5.15 2.33 12.41
N CYS A 34 4.40 1.30 12.00
CA CYS A 34 3.45 1.45 10.90
C CYS A 34 2.16 2.08 11.45
N ARG A 35 1.88 3.34 11.07
CA ARG A 35 0.63 4.05 11.37
C ARG A 35 0.29 5.06 10.29
N LYS A 36 -0.96 5.48 10.17
CA LYS A 36 -1.33 6.44 9.12
C LYS A 36 -0.58 7.77 9.25
N GLU A 37 -0.38 8.22 10.48
CA GLU A 37 0.22 9.51 10.83
C GLU A 37 1.72 9.57 10.51
N ASN A 38 2.35 8.40 10.35
CA ASN A 38 3.78 8.29 10.02
C ASN A 38 4.02 8.27 8.50
N LEU A 39 2.97 8.22 7.68
CA LEU A 39 3.10 8.34 6.22
C LEU A 39 3.34 9.79 5.84
N ARG A 40 4.13 10.01 4.79
CA ARG A 40 4.27 11.32 4.18
C ARG A 40 2.90 11.86 3.73
N PRO A 41 2.68 13.18 3.77
CA PRO A 41 1.55 13.77 3.09
C PRO A 41 1.56 13.42 1.58
N PRO A 42 0.38 13.29 0.95
CA PRO A 42 0.29 13.04 -0.48
C PRO A 42 0.95 14.19 -1.25
N MET A 43 1.67 13.85 -2.32
CA MET A 43 2.21 14.83 -3.26
C MET A 43 1.11 15.47 -4.09
N GLU A 44 1.44 16.53 -4.83
CA GLU A 44 0.50 17.24 -5.70
C GLU A 44 -0.25 16.32 -6.67
N HIS A 45 0.44 15.30 -7.18
CA HIS A 45 -0.08 14.32 -8.15
C HIS A 45 -0.68 13.07 -7.51
N GLU A 46 -0.86 13.06 -6.19
CA GLU A 46 -1.37 11.93 -5.45
C GLU A 46 -2.71 12.30 -4.77
N ILE A 47 -3.58 11.31 -4.66
CA ILE A 47 -4.79 11.39 -3.86
C ILE A 47 -4.66 10.37 -2.73
N GLU A 48 -4.87 10.84 -1.52
CA GLU A 48 -5.09 9.98 -0.37
C GLU A 48 -6.57 9.88 -0.06
N PHE A 49 -7.08 8.65 0.10
CA PHE A 49 -8.48 8.43 0.42
C PHE A 49 -8.61 7.46 1.59
N LEU A 50 -9.13 7.98 2.70
CA LEU A 50 -9.38 7.20 3.91
C LEU A 50 -10.83 6.74 3.98
N LEU A 51 -11.01 5.43 3.85
CA LEU A 51 -12.32 4.80 3.96
C LEU A 51 -12.62 4.41 5.41
N LYS A 52 -13.64 5.03 6.01
CA LYS A 52 -14.12 4.69 7.35
C LYS A 52 -15.07 3.50 7.27
N ASP A 53 -14.84 2.51 8.14
CA ASP A 53 -15.63 1.27 8.24
C ASP A 53 -15.98 0.63 6.86
N PRO A 54 -14.96 0.15 6.11
CA PRO A 54 -15.15 -0.38 4.76
C PRO A 54 -16.11 -1.57 4.68
N LYS A 55 -16.34 -2.28 5.81
CA LYS A 55 -17.24 -3.44 5.88
C LYS A 55 -18.71 -3.07 6.02
N SER A 56 -19.04 -1.81 6.30
CA SER A 56 -20.42 -1.33 6.38
C SER A 56 -21.10 -1.19 5.00
N TYR A 57 -20.31 -1.16 3.93
CA TYR A 57 -20.78 -1.02 2.56
C TYR A 57 -21.31 -2.35 2.01
N LYS A 58 -22.21 -2.26 1.04
CA LYS A 58 -22.70 -3.43 0.28
C LYS A 58 -21.84 -3.68 -0.95
N THR A 59 -21.81 -4.92 -1.44
CA THR A 59 -21.27 -5.22 -2.78
C THR A 59 -21.96 -4.33 -3.82
N GLY A 60 -21.19 -3.81 -4.77
CA GLY A 60 -21.65 -2.88 -5.79
C GLY A 60 -21.83 -1.43 -5.32
N GLN A 61 -21.77 -1.16 -4.01
CA GLN A 61 -21.80 0.20 -3.50
C GLN A 61 -20.43 0.87 -3.69
N SER A 62 -20.41 2.00 -4.39
CA SER A 62 -19.21 2.80 -4.60
C SER A 62 -19.16 4.05 -3.71
N VAL A 63 -17.94 4.54 -3.54
CA VAL A 63 -17.60 5.84 -2.97
C VAL A 63 -16.50 6.48 -3.80
N HIS A 64 -16.44 7.80 -3.77
CA HIS A 64 -15.42 8.56 -4.47
C HIS A 64 -14.54 9.31 -3.48
N SER A 65 -13.26 9.48 -3.82
CA SER A 65 -12.45 10.50 -3.17
C SER A 65 -12.83 11.89 -3.67
N GLU A 66 -12.29 12.92 -3.00
CA GLU A 66 -12.18 14.24 -3.60
C GLU A 66 -11.40 14.19 -4.91
N ALA A 67 -11.75 15.07 -5.84
CA ALA A 67 -11.07 15.20 -7.12
C ALA A 67 -9.78 16.02 -7.00
N ARG A 68 -8.79 15.68 -7.82
CA ARG A 68 -7.53 16.39 -7.94
C ARG A 68 -7.31 16.77 -9.40
N THR A 69 -7.06 18.06 -9.63
CA THR A 69 -6.65 18.57 -10.93
C THR A 69 -5.15 18.74 -10.94
N LEU A 70 -4.48 18.09 -11.87
CA LEU A 70 -3.06 18.29 -12.15
C LEU A 70 -2.87 19.48 -13.08
N HIS A 71 -1.62 19.94 -13.17
CA HIS A 71 -1.20 20.86 -14.22
C HIS A 71 -1.54 20.25 -15.60
N GLY A 72 -2.12 21.07 -16.49
CA GLY A 72 -2.53 20.60 -17.82
C GLY A 72 -3.93 19.98 -17.89
N SER A 73 -4.82 20.30 -16.94
CA SER A 73 -6.28 20.00 -16.95
C SER A 73 -6.71 18.57 -16.68
N PHE A 74 -5.78 17.63 -16.45
CA PHE A 74 -6.15 16.27 -16.04
C PHE A 74 -6.72 16.28 -14.63
N THR A 75 -8.03 16.08 -14.53
CA THR A 75 -8.74 15.98 -13.25
C THR A 75 -9.13 14.54 -13.02
N PHE A 76 -8.79 13.98 -11.87
CA PHE A 76 -9.06 12.60 -11.55
C PHE A 76 -9.46 12.41 -10.09
N ARG A 77 -10.09 11.29 -9.79
CA ARG A 77 -10.39 10.86 -8.42
C ARG A 77 -10.30 9.34 -8.32
N LEU A 78 -10.37 8.82 -7.10
CA LEU A 78 -10.55 7.40 -6.86
C LEU A 78 -12.03 7.07 -6.89
N LEU A 79 -12.41 6.08 -7.70
CA LEU A 79 -13.68 5.36 -7.62
C LEU A 79 -13.42 4.03 -6.90
N VAL A 80 -14.05 3.83 -5.75
CA VAL A 80 -13.75 2.70 -4.88
C VAL A 80 -15.03 1.95 -4.53
N PHE A 81 -15.00 0.63 -4.65
CA PHE A 81 -16.05 -0.28 -4.19
C PHE A 81 -15.48 -1.09 -3.00
N PRO A 82 -15.80 -0.69 -1.74
CA PRO A 82 -15.19 -1.27 -0.54
C PRO A 82 -15.32 -2.80 -0.44
N MET A 83 -16.49 -3.31 -0.82
CA MET A 83 -16.81 -4.75 -0.82
C MET A 83 -16.81 -5.33 -2.24
N GLY A 84 -16.20 -4.63 -3.19
CA GLY A 84 -16.11 -5.04 -4.58
C GLY A 84 -17.38 -4.74 -5.38
N THR A 85 -17.28 -4.95 -6.68
CA THR A 85 -18.39 -4.98 -7.63
C THR A 85 -19.03 -6.36 -7.70
N GLU A 86 -20.16 -6.50 -8.39
CA GLU A 86 -20.83 -7.81 -8.60
C GLU A 86 -19.94 -8.86 -9.28
N VAL A 87 -18.99 -8.41 -10.11
CA VAL A 87 -18.07 -9.28 -10.84
C VAL A 87 -16.72 -9.44 -10.15
N THR A 88 -16.52 -8.80 -8.99
CA THR A 88 -15.26 -8.86 -8.25
C THR A 88 -15.00 -10.28 -7.72
N SER A 89 -13.80 -10.80 -7.95
CA SER A 89 -13.42 -12.16 -7.53
C SER A 89 -12.01 -12.23 -6.94
N PRO A 90 -11.81 -12.78 -5.72
CA PRO A 90 -12.85 -13.29 -4.80
C PRO A 90 -13.88 -12.23 -4.35
N THR A 91 -15.07 -12.68 -3.98
CA THR A 91 -16.18 -11.83 -3.52
C THR A 91 -15.83 -11.13 -2.21
N GLY A 92 -16.30 -9.88 -2.05
CA GLY A 92 -16.07 -9.10 -0.83
C GLY A 92 -14.66 -8.50 -0.71
N GLN A 93 -13.82 -8.59 -1.75
CA GLN A 93 -12.56 -7.84 -1.79
C GLN A 93 -12.79 -6.41 -2.33
N LEU A 94 -11.90 -5.49 -1.98
CA LEU A 94 -11.88 -4.12 -2.52
C LEU A 94 -11.69 -4.11 -4.05
N ALA A 95 -12.50 -3.32 -4.75
CA ALA A 95 -12.17 -2.88 -6.11
C ALA A 95 -11.91 -1.37 -6.12
N ALA A 96 -10.92 -0.93 -6.90
CA ALA A 96 -10.56 0.49 -6.98
C ALA A 96 -10.09 0.86 -8.38
N PHE A 97 -10.44 2.08 -8.77
CA PHE A 97 -10.23 2.63 -10.11
C PHE A 97 -9.78 4.08 -10.00
N VAL A 98 -8.93 4.50 -10.93
CA VAL A 98 -8.74 5.92 -11.23
C VAL A 98 -9.84 6.30 -12.20
N GLU A 99 -10.61 7.33 -11.88
CA GLU A 99 -11.63 7.90 -12.73
C GLU A 99 -11.19 9.29 -13.17
N ALA A 100 -10.98 9.46 -14.48
CA ALA A 100 -10.73 10.74 -15.13
C ALA A 100 -12.05 11.49 -15.32
N MET A 101 -12.00 12.78 -15.04
CA MET A 101 -13.12 13.70 -15.20
C MET A 101 -12.94 14.52 -16.46
N GLN A 102 -14.06 14.94 -17.05
CA GLN A 102 -14.07 15.87 -18.17
C GLN A 102 -13.24 17.13 -17.83
N PRO A 103 -12.37 17.60 -18.73
CA PRO A 103 -11.58 18.81 -18.50
C PRO A 103 -12.49 20.00 -18.17
N PRO A 104 -12.19 20.80 -17.12
CA PRO A 104 -12.97 21.97 -16.79
C PRO A 104 -13.06 22.94 -17.97
N GLY A 105 -14.27 23.40 -18.32
CA GLY A 105 -14.50 24.34 -19.42
C GLY A 105 -14.43 23.74 -20.83
N CYS A 106 -14.24 22.42 -20.96
CA CYS A 106 -14.33 21.72 -22.23
C CYS A 106 -15.74 21.14 -22.39
N GLU A 107 -16.58 21.72 -23.26
CA GLU A 107 -17.89 21.14 -23.62
C GLU A 107 -17.76 20.02 -24.66
N ASP A 108 -16.58 19.86 -25.27
CA ASP A 108 -16.34 18.78 -26.24
C ASP A 108 -16.34 17.43 -25.51
N ILE A 109 -17.23 16.57 -25.97
CA ILE A 109 -17.41 15.21 -25.48
C ILE A 109 -16.26 14.26 -25.89
N ARG A 110 -15.36 14.68 -26.78
CA ARG A 110 -14.26 13.87 -27.33
C ARG A 110 -12.92 14.11 -26.62
N TRP A 111 -12.94 14.39 -25.32
CA TRP A 111 -11.70 14.52 -24.56
C TRP A 111 -10.99 13.17 -24.43
N ALA A 112 -9.66 13.22 -24.47
CA ALA A 112 -8.80 12.08 -24.25
C ALA A 112 -7.55 12.51 -23.47
N PHE A 113 -7.18 11.73 -22.47
CA PHE A 113 -5.91 11.85 -21.76
C PHE A 113 -5.06 10.64 -22.11
N GLU A 114 -4.17 10.81 -23.07
CA GLU A 114 -3.39 9.70 -23.63
C GLU A 114 -2.24 9.28 -22.74
N GLY A 115 -2.04 7.95 -22.64
CA GLY A 115 -0.84 7.39 -22.02
C GLY A 115 -0.64 7.80 -20.55
N VAL A 116 -1.72 8.02 -19.81
CA VAL A 116 -1.66 8.35 -18.38
C VAL A 116 -1.07 7.16 -17.62
N ARG A 117 0.03 7.40 -16.91
CA ARG A 117 0.66 6.43 -16.01
C ARG A 117 0.18 6.69 -14.59
N TYR A 118 -0.32 5.66 -13.94
CA TYR A 118 -0.82 5.78 -12.58
C TYR A 118 -0.58 4.50 -11.77
N GLN A 119 -0.65 4.64 -10.44
CA GLN A 119 -0.57 3.54 -9.49
C GLN A 119 -1.69 3.71 -8.45
N ILE A 120 -2.35 2.61 -8.09
CA ILE A 120 -3.25 2.56 -6.93
C ILE A 120 -2.59 1.69 -5.86
N THR A 121 -2.50 2.22 -4.64
CA THR A 121 -1.91 1.53 -3.49
C THR A 121 -2.91 1.43 -2.35
N VAL A 122 -3.11 0.21 -1.84
CA VAL A 122 -3.81 -0.05 -0.58
C VAL A 122 -2.76 -0.20 0.52
N VAL A 123 -2.71 0.77 1.43
CA VAL A 123 -1.70 0.80 2.48
C VAL A 123 -2.11 -0.07 3.66
N ASN A 124 -1.24 -1.01 4.05
CA ASN A 124 -1.43 -1.79 5.26
C ASN A 124 -0.76 -1.07 6.44
N TRP A 125 -1.58 -0.47 7.32
CA TRP A 125 -1.05 0.27 8.48
C TRP A 125 -0.49 -0.62 9.59
N LYS A 126 -0.61 -1.95 9.53
CA LYS A 126 0.08 -2.84 10.48
C LYS A 126 1.48 -3.22 10.01
N ASP A 127 1.68 -3.28 8.70
CA ASP A 127 2.98 -3.59 8.09
C ASP A 127 3.01 -3.03 6.66
N TYR A 128 3.71 -1.91 6.44
CA TYR A 128 3.74 -1.25 5.13
C TYR A 128 4.28 -2.16 4.02
N ARG A 129 5.12 -3.15 4.34
CA ARG A 129 5.66 -4.11 3.35
C ARG A 129 4.58 -5.03 2.79
N LYS A 130 3.44 -5.14 3.47
CA LYS A 130 2.24 -5.87 3.04
C LYS A 130 1.23 -4.98 2.32
N SER A 131 1.57 -3.72 2.06
CA SER A 131 0.76 -2.85 1.20
C SER A 131 0.76 -3.41 -0.23
N VAL A 132 -0.37 -3.27 -0.92
CA VAL A 132 -0.50 -3.77 -2.30
C VAL A 132 -0.59 -2.60 -3.24
N SER A 133 0.28 -2.59 -4.24
CA SER A 133 0.30 -1.57 -5.30
C SER A 133 0.11 -2.24 -6.65
N LYS A 134 -0.69 -1.62 -7.51
CA LYS A 134 -0.76 -1.97 -8.93
C LYS A 134 -0.66 -0.71 -9.77
N GLN A 135 0.02 -0.81 -10.90
CA GLN A 135 0.27 0.27 -11.84
C GLN A 135 -0.30 -0.10 -13.21
N ASP A 136 -0.75 0.91 -13.96
CA ASP A 136 -1.19 0.74 -15.35
C ASP A 136 -0.77 1.96 -16.18
N ASN A 137 -0.84 1.81 -17.50
CA ASN A 137 -0.76 2.88 -18.47
C ASN A 137 -2.02 2.85 -19.35
N PHE A 138 -2.79 3.93 -19.35
CA PHE A 138 -4.10 3.92 -19.98
C PHE A 138 -4.43 5.26 -20.64
N THR A 139 -5.22 5.21 -21.71
CA THR A 139 -5.80 6.39 -22.34
C THR A 139 -7.22 6.56 -21.85
N PHE A 140 -7.45 7.56 -21.02
CA PHE A 140 -8.80 7.86 -20.53
C PHE A 140 -9.56 8.66 -21.56
N THR A 141 -10.79 8.23 -21.85
CA THR A 141 -11.72 8.95 -22.73
C THR A 141 -13.08 9.04 -22.06
N ARG A 142 -14.04 9.71 -22.68
CA ARG A 142 -15.42 9.73 -22.18
C ARG A 142 -16.03 8.34 -22.03
N GLU A 143 -15.80 7.43 -22.98
CA GLU A 143 -16.34 6.07 -22.96
C GLU A 143 -15.59 5.14 -22.02
N HIS A 144 -14.34 5.48 -21.70
CA HIS A 144 -13.47 4.73 -20.79
C HIS A 144 -12.89 5.70 -19.76
N SER A 145 -13.78 6.30 -18.96
CA SER A 145 -13.40 7.32 -18.00
C SER A 145 -12.73 6.75 -16.77
N ASP A 146 -12.82 5.45 -16.52
CA ASP A 146 -12.17 4.79 -15.39
C ASP A 146 -11.35 3.57 -15.79
N ARG A 147 -10.34 3.27 -14.97
CA ARG A 147 -9.49 2.10 -15.13
C ARG A 147 -8.90 1.69 -13.78
N GLY A 148 -8.90 0.39 -13.51
CA GLY A 148 -8.50 -0.13 -12.21
C GLY A 148 -8.57 -1.64 -12.09
N TRP A 149 -8.70 -2.11 -10.85
CA TRP A 149 -8.66 -3.53 -10.52
C TRP A 149 -9.84 -3.93 -9.64
N HIS A 150 -10.56 -4.95 -10.10
CA HIS A 150 -11.60 -5.66 -9.37
C HIS A 150 -11.33 -7.18 -9.30
N HIS A 151 -10.16 -7.63 -9.77
CA HIS A 151 -9.71 -9.01 -9.67
C HIS A 151 -8.31 -9.08 -9.07
N GLY A 152 -8.17 -9.88 -8.01
CA GLY A 152 -6.91 -10.10 -7.29
C GLY A 152 -6.20 -8.80 -6.94
N PHE A 153 -6.95 -7.76 -6.56
CA PHE A 153 -6.36 -6.48 -6.20
C PHE A 153 -5.75 -6.54 -4.81
N VAL A 154 -6.51 -7.05 -3.85
CA VAL A 154 -6.05 -7.34 -2.49
C VAL A 154 -6.21 -8.83 -2.26
N LYS A 155 -5.15 -9.50 -1.81
CA LYS A 155 -5.14 -10.94 -1.50
C LYS A 155 -5.44 -11.18 -0.02
#